data_AF-A0A537PJR1-F1
#
_entry.id   AF-A0A537PJR1-F1
#
_cell.length_a   1.000
_cell.length_b   1.000
_cell.length_c   1.000
_cell.angle_alpha   90.00
_cell.angle_beta   90.00
_cell.angle_gamma   90.00
#
_symmetry.space_group_name_H-M   'P 1'
#
loop_
_entity.id
_entity.type
_entity.pdbx_description
1 polymer ?
#
loop_
_entity_poly.entity_id
_entity_poly.type
_entity_poly.pdbx_seq_one_letter_code
_entity_poly.pdbx_strand_id
1 'polypeptide(L)' 'GTHGGGVHLEMTGQNVAECTGGARMITDADFKDRYHTVCDPRLNAEQSIDLAFLLADLLKAERTVKARPLPVAAGL' A
#
# COMPACT_ATOMS: atom_id res chain seq x y z
N GLY A 1 -4.61 16.51 -14.01
CA GLY A 1 -4.21 15.51 -13.00
C GLY A 1 -2.82 15.04 -13.32
N THR A 2 -1.91 15.03 -12.34
CA THR A 2 -0.58 14.44 -12.46
C THR A 2 -0.68 12.90 -12.35
N HIS A 3 0.37 12.17 -12.74
CA HIS A 3 0.38 10.70 -12.73
C HIS A 3 1.31 10.18 -11.63
N GLY A 4 0.82 9.28 -10.78
CA GLY A 4 1.64 8.60 -9.78
C GLY A 4 2.58 7.59 -10.45
N GLY A 5 3.89 7.90 -10.49
CA GLY A 5 4.89 7.10 -11.20
C GLY A 5 5.36 5.84 -10.46
N GLY A 6 5.06 5.72 -9.16
CA GLY A 6 5.44 4.56 -8.35
C GLY A 6 5.48 4.86 -6.86
N VAL A 7 5.83 3.84 -6.07
CA VAL A 7 6.06 3.91 -4.63
C VAL A 7 7.41 3.29 -4.29
N HIS A 8 8.05 3.75 -3.22
CA HIS A 8 9.26 3.17 -2.66
C HIS A 8 8.98 2.77 -1.21
N LEU A 9 9.26 1.52 -0.84
CA LEU A 9 8.88 0.94 0.44
C LEU A 9 10.07 0.20 1.06
N GLU A 10 10.23 0.29 2.37
CA GLU A 10 11.12 -0.59 3.12
C GLU A 10 10.37 -1.84 3.57
N MET A 11 10.86 -3.01 3.17
CA MET A 11 10.17 -4.27 3.43
C MET A 11 11.14 -5.43 3.66
N THR A 12 10.64 -6.48 4.30
CA THR A 12 11.36 -7.74 4.50
C THR A 12 10.44 -8.93 4.32
N GLY A 13 10.96 -10.02 3.75
CA GLY A 13 10.26 -11.30 3.66
C GLY A 13 10.15 -12.04 5.00
N GLN A 14 10.77 -11.51 6.05
CA GLN A 14 10.74 -12.08 7.39
C GLN A 14 9.42 -11.76 8.11
N ASN A 15 8.99 -12.65 8.99
CA ASN A 15 7.81 -12.48 9.83
C ASN A 15 8.14 -11.59 11.05
N VAL A 16 8.37 -10.29 10.79
CA VAL A 16 8.71 -9.28 11.81
C VAL A 16 7.49 -8.49 12.26
N ALA A 17 7.59 -7.90 13.45
CA ALA A 17 6.62 -6.93 13.97
C ALA A 17 7.36 -5.59 14.15
N GLU A 18 7.39 -4.82 13.07
CA GLU A 18 8.06 -3.51 13.02
C GLU A 18 7.02 -2.39 12.75
N CYS A 19 6.06 -2.62 11.85
CA CYS A 19 4.94 -1.70 11.59
C CYS A 19 3.63 -2.17 12.25
N THR A 20 2.86 -1.25 12.83
CA THR A 20 1.52 -1.53 13.39
C THR A 20 0.46 -1.81 12.31
N GLY A 21 -0.62 -2.48 12.69
CA GLY A 21 -1.77 -2.74 11.81
C GLY A 21 -1.56 -3.94 10.89
N GLY A 22 -2.05 -3.84 9.65
CA GLY A 22 -2.17 -4.97 8.72
C GLY A 22 -3.25 -5.98 9.14
N ALA A 23 -3.41 -7.05 8.37
CA ALA A 23 -4.45 -8.06 8.62
C ALA A 23 -4.34 -8.75 10.00
N ARG A 24 -3.12 -8.83 10.55
CA ARG A 24 -2.85 -9.42 11.88
C ARG A 24 -3.03 -8.45 13.05
N MET A 25 -3.39 -7.19 12.80
CA MET A 25 -3.58 -6.17 13.85
C MET A 25 -2.36 -6.05 14.78
N ILE A 26 -1.17 -5.87 14.21
CA ILE A 26 0.05 -5.68 15.00
C ILE A 26 -0.10 -4.42 15.86
N THR A 27 0.11 -4.58 17.16
CA THR A 27 0.08 -3.51 18.16
C THR A 27 1.49 -3.17 18.65
N ASP A 28 1.66 -2.03 19.32
CA ASP A 28 2.93 -1.64 19.93
C ASP A 28 3.47 -2.68 20.93
N ALA A 29 2.58 -3.48 21.53
CA ALA A 29 2.96 -4.55 22.45
C ALA A 29 3.72 -5.69 21.75
N ASP A 30 3.43 -5.92 20.46
CA ASP A 30 4.01 -7.00 19.66
C ASP A 30 5.46 -6.71 19.23
N PHE A 31 5.93 -5.47 19.37
CA PHE A 31 7.29 -5.07 18.99
C PHE A 31 8.37 -5.70 19.86
N LYS A 32 8.04 -6.07 21.11
CA LYS A 32 9.03 -6.62 22.06
C LYS A 32 9.61 -7.98 21.63
N ASP A 33 8.85 -8.75 20.85
CA ASP A 33 9.24 -10.12 20.49
C ASP A 33 9.98 -10.20 19.14
N ARG A 34 9.74 -9.26 18.22
CA ARG A 34 10.10 -9.40 16.79
C ARG A 34 10.49 -8.10 16.08
N TYR A 35 10.90 -7.08 16.81
CA TYR A 35 11.48 -5.86 16.22
C TYR A 35 12.97 -6.08 15.94
N HIS A 36 13.35 -6.22 14.67
CA HIS A 36 14.72 -6.58 14.26
C HIS A 36 15.42 -5.51 13.41
N THR A 37 14.77 -4.40 13.11
CA THR A 37 15.39 -3.31 12.36
C THR A 37 16.34 -2.48 13.23
N VAL A 38 17.35 -1.93 12.59
CA VAL A 38 18.35 -1.05 13.21
C VAL A 38 18.05 0.43 12.91
N CYS A 39 17.27 0.70 11.85
CA CYS A 39 16.92 2.05 11.40
C CYS A 39 15.40 2.25 11.48
N ASP A 40 14.71 2.14 10.34
CA ASP A 40 13.27 2.38 10.27
C ASP A 40 12.47 1.06 10.26
N PRO A 41 11.22 1.07 10.80
CA PRO A 41 10.34 -0.08 10.75
C PRO A 41 10.00 -0.53 9.33
N ARG A 42 10.22 -1.81 9.01
CA ARG A 42 9.93 -2.38 7.69
C ARG A 42 8.58 -3.09 7.67
N LEU A 43 7.93 -3.07 6.51
CA LEU A 43 6.77 -3.93 6.26
C LEU A 43 7.19 -5.40 6.29
N ASN A 44 6.43 -6.24 6.99
CA ASN A 44 6.59 -7.68 6.87
C ASN A 44 5.98 -8.20 5.54
N ALA A 45 6.19 -9.49 5.26
CA ALA A 45 5.76 -10.11 4.01
C ALA A 45 4.25 -9.96 3.75
N GLU A 46 3.41 -10.13 4.78
CA GLU A 46 1.95 -10.03 4.63
C GLU A 46 1.51 -8.59 4.39
N GLN A 47 1.99 -7.64 5.20
CA GLN A 47 1.70 -6.21 5.02
C GLN A 47 2.12 -5.72 3.63
N SER A 48 3.24 -6.24 3.11
CA SER A 48 3.73 -5.89 1.77
C SER A 48 2.82 -6.40 0.66
N ILE A 49 2.31 -7.63 0.79
CA ILE A 49 1.37 -8.22 -0.17
C ILE A 49 0.02 -7.51 -0.12
N ASP A 50 -0.48 -7.23 1.09
CA ASP A 50 -1.73 -6.50 1.29
C ASP A 50 -1.67 -5.12 0.62
N LEU A 51 -0.57 -4.39 0.82
CA LEU A 51 -0.35 -3.09 0.19
C LEU A 51 -0.26 -3.20 -1.34
N ALA A 52 0.35 -4.26 -1.88
CA ALA A 52 0.40 -4.47 -3.32
C ALA A 52 -1.00 -4.65 -3.93
N PHE A 53 -1.89 -5.40 -3.27
CA PHE A 53 -3.28 -5.54 -3.71
C PHE A 53 -4.06 -4.23 -3.60
N LEU A 54 -3.90 -3.48 -2.50
CA LEU A 54 -4.53 -2.17 -2.33
C LEU A 54 -4.10 -1.19 -3.45
N LEU A 55 -2.80 -1.13 -3.76
CA LEU A 55 -2.29 -0.28 -4.84
C LEU A 55 -2.84 -0.71 -6.21
N ALA A 56 -2.95 -2.02 -6.46
CA ALA A 56 -3.52 -2.53 -7.70
C ALA A 56 -4.99 -2.09 -7.86
N ASP A 57 -5.79 -2.13 -6.79
CA ASP A 57 -7.18 -1.68 -6.80
C ASP A 57 -7.30 -0.17 -7.04
N LEU A 58 -6.46 0.63 -6.38
CA LEU A 58 -6.41 2.08 -6.58
C LEU A 58 -6.05 2.45 -8.02
N LEU A 59 -5.02 1.80 -8.59
CA LEU A 59 -4.61 2.02 -9.98
C LEU A 59 -5.68 1.58 -10.98
N LYS A 60 -6.38 0.48 -10.70
CA LYS A 60 -7.51 0.01 -11.51
C LYS A 60 -8.65 1.03 -11.49
N ALA A 61 -9.00 1.56 -10.31
CA ALA A 61 -10.03 2.59 -10.17
C ALA A 61 -9.65 3.87 -10.93
N GLU A 62 -8.40 4.34 -10.82
CA GLU A 62 -7.92 5.51 -11.56
C GLU A 62 -8.05 5.33 -13.08
N ARG A 63 -7.69 4.14 -13.58
CA ARG A 63 -7.84 3.79 -15.01
C ARG A 63 -9.31 3.80 -15.44
N THR A 64 -10.22 3.24 -14.64
CA THR A 64 -11.66 3.23 -14.95
C THR A 64 -12.24 4.64 -14.99
N VAL A 65 -11.84 5.52 -14.06
CA VAL A 65 -12.26 6.93 -14.05
C VAL A 65 -11.75 7.65 -15.29
N LYS A 66 -10.47 7.46 -15.67
CA LYS A 66 -9.89 8.05 -16.89
C LYS A 66 -10.53 7.52 -18.18
N ALA A 67 -10.96 6.26 -18.19
CA ALA A 67 -11.55 5.61 -19.37
C ALA A 67 -13.01 6.01 -19.63
N ARG A 68 -13.71 6.61 -18.65
CA ARG A 68 -15.04 7.17 -18.89
C ARG A 68 -14.88 8.41 -19.76
N PRO A 69 -15.38 8.42 -21.02
CA PRO A 69 -15.35 9.63 -21.81
C PRO A 69 -16.14 10.70 -21.06
N LEU A 70 -15.53 11.88 -20.90
CA LEU A 70 -16.29 13.05 -20.50
C LEU A 70 -17.45 13.19 -21.50
N PRO A 71 -18.69 13.43 -21.05
CA PRO A 71 -19.74 13.78 -21.99
C PRO A 71 -19.21 15.00 -22.75
N VAL A 72 -18.89 14.81 -24.03
CA VAL A 72 -18.64 15.92 -24.95
C VAL A 72 -19.90 16.74 -24.82
N ALA A 73 -19.78 17.96 -24.29
CA ALA A 73 -20.90 18.89 -24.18
C ALA A 73 -21.58 18.87 -25.54
N ALA A 74 -22.79 18.28 -25.57
CA ALA A 74 -23.58 18.20 -26.77
C ALA A 74 -23.98 19.64 -27.07
N GLY A 75 -23.20 20.27 -27.94
CA GLY A 75 -23.52 21.57 -28.49
C GLY A 75 -24.77 21.41 -29.34
N LEU A 76 -25.91 21.85 -28.78
CA LEU A 76 -26.98 22.56 -29.45
C LEU A 76 -27.54 23.59 -28.46
#